data_AF-A0A917KLE1-F1
#
_entry.id   AF-A0A917KLE1-F1
#
_cell.length_a   1.000
_cell.length_b   1.000
_cell.length_c   1.000
_cell.angle_alpha   90.00
_cell.angle_beta   90.00
_cell.angle_gamma   90.00
#
_symmetry.space_group_name_H-M   'P 1'
#
loop_
_entity.id
_entity.type
_entity.pdbx_description
1 polymer ?
#
loop_
_entity_poly.entity_id
_entity_poly.type
_entity_poly.pdbx_seq_one_letter_code
_entity_poly.pdbx_strand_id
1 'polypeptide(L)'
;MFPEGTSVTEHDGGHVPEIDEDAREIPEPPEEVVEAARRLPDHWVSVPDPAWSGEGDSEDGNGGVPPEWAIPGRWRTDGTGEIVEWEDNEEYRPSPEARGWPTPNDPVDSAIQLAVTGYGPTGDVLRTLAAAKVAVLTAPDGGALAVLSAEDEPVVPVFTSPLYYRAVGNFAARLVPVAELVEQQLPDGYALYVNPSGPVGMVMDTEALVEEIGAQARGEERPAASGPGERAARSYTVAVPVGEAAPDATEHAGALVDTLPPTGDRSLE
;
A
#
# COMPACT_ATOMS: atom_id res chain seq x y z
N MET A 1 -40.16 -67.29 12.91
CA MET A 1 -40.10 -65.86 12.60
C MET A 1 -38.95 -65.69 11.62
N PHE A 2 -39.32 -65.51 10.34
CA PHE A 2 -38.47 -65.19 9.18
C PHE A 2 -37.81 -63.80 9.33
N PRO A 3 -36.93 -63.33 8.42
CA PRO A 3 -35.83 -64.01 7.73
C PRO A 3 -34.55 -63.14 7.50
N GLU A 4 -33.53 -63.77 6.91
CA GLU A 4 -32.65 -63.36 5.79
C GLU A 4 -32.26 -61.89 5.54
N GLY A 5 -30.95 -61.68 5.43
CA GLY A 5 -30.29 -61.20 4.21
C GLY A 5 -30.78 -59.89 3.59
N THR A 6 -30.19 -58.77 4.02
CA THR A 6 -30.34 -57.49 3.32
C THR A 6 -29.32 -57.38 2.18
N SER A 7 -29.89 -57.48 0.98
CA SER A 7 -29.56 -56.87 -0.30
C SER A 7 -28.28 -56.03 -0.44
N VAL A 8 -27.52 -56.42 -1.46
CA VAL A 8 -26.66 -55.56 -2.28
C VAL A 8 -27.52 -54.44 -2.88
N THR A 9 -27.14 -53.19 -2.62
CA THR A 9 -27.53 -52.05 -3.45
C THR A 9 -26.25 -51.54 -4.10
N GLU A 10 -26.13 -51.75 -5.41
CA GLU A 10 -25.18 -51.05 -6.27
C GLU A 10 -25.33 -49.55 -6.02
N HIS A 11 -24.26 -48.92 -5.54
CA HIS A 11 -24.15 -47.47 -5.53
C HIS A 11 -23.94 -47.04 -6.97
N ASP A 12 -25.01 -46.46 -7.50
CA ASP A 12 -25.08 -45.64 -8.71
C ASP A 12 -23.81 -44.82 -8.89
N GLY A 13 -23.24 -44.91 -10.09
CA GLY A 13 -22.03 -44.20 -10.49
C GLY A 13 -22.27 -42.71 -10.36
N GLY A 14 -21.79 -42.13 -9.25
CA GLY A 14 -21.73 -40.69 -9.09
C GLY A 14 -20.99 -40.10 -10.27
N HIS A 15 -21.74 -39.45 -11.15
CA HIS A 15 -21.25 -38.43 -12.04
C HIS A 15 -20.49 -37.44 -11.17
N VAL A 16 -19.16 -37.56 -11.17
CA VAL A 16 -18.30 -36.49 -10.68
C VAL A 16 -18.63 -35.33 -11.61
N PRO A 17 -19.24 -34.22 -11.13
CA PRO A 17 -19.40 -33.07 -11.98
C PRO A 17 -18.01 -32.72 -12.48
N GLU A 18 -17.83 -32.66 -13.80
CA GLU A 18 -16.68 -31.99 -14.38
C GLU A 18 -16.64 -30.62 -13.74
N ILE A 19 -15.66 -30.40 -12.87
CA ILE A 19 -15.36 -29.08 -12.35
C ILE A 19 -14.92 -28.33 -13.59
N ASP A 20 -15.72 -27.37 -14.03
CA ASP A 20 -15.36 -26.49 -15.13
C ASP A 20 -14.12 -25.71 -14.68
N GLU A 21 -12.94 -26.21 -15.05
CA GLU A 21 -11.64 -25.68 -14.59
C GLU A 21 -11.38 -24.25 -15.11
N ASP A 22 -12.27 -23.72 -15.97
CA ASP A 22 -12.24 -22.38 -16.55
C ASP A 22 -13.37 -21.46 -16.05
N ALA A 23 -14.12 -21.83 -15.00
CA ALA A 23 -15.05 -20.90 -14.34
C ALA A 23 -14.27 -19.84 -13.54
N ARG A 24 -13.61 -18.91 -14.25
CA ARG A 24 -13.13 -17.67 -13.65
C ARG A 24 -14.33 -16.97 -13.04
N GLU A 25 -14.26 -16.74 -11.73
CA GLU A 25 -15.31 -16.06 -10.99
C GLU A 25 -15.45 -14.65 -11.59
N ILE A 26 -16.58 -14.36 -12.21
CA ILE A 26 -16.87 -13.04 -12.77
C ILE A 26 -17.02 -12.09 -11.57
N PRO A 27 -16.16 -11.06 -11.43
CA PRO A 27 -16.26 -10.13 -10.33
C PRO A 27 -17.60 -9.41 -10.37
N GLU A 28 -18.20 -9.19 -9.20
CA GLU A 28 -19.51 -8.53 -9.10
C GLU A 28 -19.39 -7.09 -9.64
N PRO A 29 -20.10 -6.76 -10.73
CA PRO A 29 -20.03 -5.44 -11.34
C PRO A 29 -20.77 -4.41 -10.45
N PRO A 30 -20.27 -3.16 -10.36
CA PRO A 30 -21.01 -2.07 -9.74
C PRO A 30 -22.41 -1.89 -10.36
N GLU A 31 -23.38 -1.39 -9.58
CA GLU A 31 -24.77 -1.21 -10.05
C GLU A 31 -24.87 -0.37 -11.34
N GLU A 32 -24.04 0.66 -11.45
CA GLU A 32 -23.95 1.50 -12.66
C GLU A 32 -23.51 0.73 -13.91
N VAL A 33 -22.65 -0.28 -13.77
CA VAL A 33 -22.22 -1.17 -14.85
C VAL A 33 -23.37 -2.08 -15.26
N VAL A 34 -24.12 -2.63 -14.29
CA VAL A 34 -25.30 -3.46 -14.57
C VAL A 34 -26.34 -2.66 -15.35
N GLU A 35 -26.62 -1.42 -14.95
CA GLU A 35 -27.55 -0.56 -15.67
C GLU A 35 -27.04 -0.15 -17.06
N ALA A 36 -25.72 0.04 -17.23
CA ALA A 36 -25.11 0.29 -18.53
C ALA A 36 -25.16 -0.94 -19.44
N ALA A 37 -24.88 -2.13 -18.92
CA ALA A 37 -24.88 -3.40 -19.63
C ALA A 37 -26.22 -3.70 -20.31
N ARG A 38 -27.34 -3.45 -19.62
CA ARG A 38 -28.70 -3.60 -20.19
C ARG A 38 -28.96 -2.73 -21.43
N ARG A 39 -28.20 -1.64 -21.60
CA ARG A 39 -28.32 -0.72 -22.74
C ARG A 39 -27.28 -1.01 -23.83
N LEU A 40 -26.35 -1.92 -23.56
CA LEU A 40 -25.20 -2.23 -24.40
C LEU A 40 -25.13 -3.75 -24.63
N PRO A 41 -26.00 -4.34 -25.48
CA PRO A 41 -25.91 -5.75 -25.82
C PRO A 41 -24.69 -6.04 -26.71
N ASP A 42 -24.08 -7.22 -26.55
CA ASP A 42 -22.89 -7.67 -27.30
C ASP A 42 -21.69 -6.67 -27.23
N HIS A 43 -21.44 -6.11 -26.05
CA HIS A 43 -20.41 -5.10 -25.81
C HIS A 43 -19.52 -5.44 -24.61
N TRP A 44 -18.33 -4.84 -24.58
CA TRP A 44 -17.47 -4.84 -23.40
C TRP A 44 -17.67 -3.55 -22.61
N VAL A 45 -17.81 -3.66 -21.29
CA VAL A 45 -18.03 -2.55 -20.37
C VAL A 45 -16.95 -2.58 -19.29
N SER A 46 -16.40 -1.42 -18.95
CA SER A 46 -15.32 -1.29 -17.96
C SER A 46 -15.55 -0.07 -17.07
N VAL A 47 -15.01 -0.13 -15.85
CA VAL A 47 -14.94 1.00 -14.93
C VAL A 47 -13.46 1.28 -14.67
N PRO A 48 -12.99 2.53 -14.84
CA PRO A 48 -11.63 2.87 -14.48
C PRO A 48 -11.42 2.79 -12.95
N ASP A 49 -10.17 2.58 -12.54
CA ASP A 49 -9.77 2.65 -11.14
C ASP A 49 -10.19 4.01 -10.54
N PRO A 50 -10.86 4.04 -9.37
CA PRO A 50 -11.31 5.29 -8.75
C PRO A 50 -10.20 6.32 -8.48
N ALA A 51 -8.93 5.87 -8.38
CA ALA A 51 -7.80 6.77 -8.19
C ALA A 51 -7.40 7.52 -9.46
N TRP A 52 -7.87 7.12 -10.64
CA TRP A 52 -7.61 7.85 -11.88
C TRP A 52 -8.41 9.15 -11.90
N SER A 53 -7.72 10.29 -12.06
CA SER A 53 -8.29 11.63 -11.90
C SER A 53 -9.28 12.04 -13.00
N GLY A 54 -9.45 11.22 -14.05
CA GLY A 54 -10.29 11.58 -15.19
C GLY A 54 -9.64 12.59 -16.14
N GLU A 55 -8.45 13.10 -15.84
CA GLU A 55 -7.67 13.94 -16.74
C GLU A 55 -6.94 13.06 -17.75
N GLY A 56 -7.38 13.14 -19.01
CA GLY A 56 -6.66 12.61 -20.17
C GLY A 56 -6.60 13.67 -21.27
N ASP A 57 -5.97 13.34 -22.40
CA ASP A 57 -5.70 14.26 -23.51
C ASP A 57 -6.96 14.73 -24.30
N SER A 58 -8.13 14.83 -23.65
CA SER A 58 -9.34 15.28 -24.31
C SER A 58 -9.35 16.82 -24.45
N GLU A 59 -9.22 17.28 -25.71
CA GLU A 59 -9.24 18.70 -26.07
C GLU A 59 -10.57 19.41 -25.74
N ASP A 60 -11.63 18.66 -25.43
CA ASP A 60 -13.00 19.14 -25.23
C ASP A 60 -13.41 19.30 -23.75
N GLY A 61 -12.53 18.97 -22.81
CA GLY A 61 -12.74 19.21 -21.37
C GLY A 61 -13.83 18.35 -20.73
N ASN A 62 -14.27 17.28 -21.39
CA ASN A 62 -15.31 16.37 -20.91
C ASN A 62 -14.77 15.17 -20.10
N GLY A 63 -13.54 15.28 -19.59
CA GLY A 63 -12.79 14.15 -19.03
C GLY A 63 -12.16 13.30 -20.14
N GLY A 64 -11.00 12.73 -19.88
CA GLY A 64 -10.27 11.88 -20.82
C GLY A 64 -10.97 10.53 -21.04
N VAL A 65 -10.53 9.79 -22.05
CA VAL A 65 -10.77 8.33 -22.08
C VAL A 65 -9.75 7.69 -21.13
N PRO A 66 -10.16 6.81 -20.20
CA PRO A 66 -9.21 6.14 -19.33
C PRO A 66 -8.19 5.34 -20.17
N PRO A 67 -6.89 5.50 -19.92
CA PRO A 67 -5.88 4.66 -20.55
C PRO A 67 -5.96 3.23 -20.02
N GLU A 68 -5.44 2.25 -20.78
CA GLU A 68 -5.51 0.83 -20.42
C GLU A 68 -4.95 0.55 -19.02
N TRP A 69 -3.85 1.19 -18.64
CA TRP A 69 -3.26 0.98 -17.31
C TRP A 69 -4.17 1.38 -16.13
N ALA A 70 -5.21 2.19 -16.37
CA ALA A 70 -6.17 2.63 -15.37
C ALA A 70 -7.43 1.74 -15.32
N ILE A 71 -7.53 0.70 -16.15
CA ILE A 71 -8.71 -0.17 -16.24
C ILE A 71 -8.37 -1.55 -15.64
N PRO A 72 -9.04 -2.01 -14.57
CA PRO A 72 -8.79 -3.33 -13.99
C PRO A 72 -9.09 -4.51 -14.93
N GLY A 73 -10.11 -4.35 -15.77
CA GLY A 73 -10.59 -5.36 -16.69
C GLY A 73 -11.97 -4.97 -17.23
N ARG A 74 -12.63 -5.89 -17.92
CA ARG A 74 -13.88 -5.61 -18.64
C ARG A 74 -14.88 -6.75 -18.50
N TRP A 75 -16.14 -6.39 -18.38
CA TRP A 75 -17.27 -7.33 -18.45
C TRP A 75 -17.81 -7.41 -19.87
N ARG A 76 -18.05 -8.61 -20.40
CA ARG A 76 -18.77 -8.80 -21.66
C ARG A 76 -20.25 -8.96 -21.40
N THR A 77 -21.06 -8.27 -22.19
CA THR A 77 -22.50 -8.48 -22.25
C THR A 77 -22.86 -9.40 -23.41
N ASP A 78 -23.98 -10.11 -23.27
CA ASP A 78 -24.60 -10.86 -24.36
C ASP A 78 -25.65 -10.03 -25.11
N GLY A 79 -26.33 -10.65 -26.09
CA GLY A 79 -27.36 -9.99 -26.90
C GLY A 79 -28.60 -9.51 -26.13
N THR A 80 -28.74 -9.89 -24.86
CA THR A 80 -29.80 -9.40 -23.95
C THR A 80 -29.33 -8.29 -23.02
N GLY A 81 -28.02 -8.00 -23.00
CA GLY A 81 -27.40 -7.06 -22.08
C GLY A 81 -27.08 -7.67 -20.71
N GLU A 82 -27.11 -8.99 -20.57
CA GLU A 82 -26.65 -9.70 -19.37
C GLU A 82 -25.12 -9.85 -19.39
N ILE A 83 -24.49 -9.69 -18.23
CA ILE A 83 -23.04 -9.85 -18.07
C ILE A 83 -22.73 -11.34 -17.99
N VAL A 84 -21.85 -11.82 -18.87
CA VAL A 84 -21.61 -13.25 -19.09
C VAL A 84 -20.14 -13.64 -19.01
N GLU A 85 -19.22 -12.68 -19.02
CA GLU A 85 -17.78 -12.94 -19.05
C GLU A 85 -17.00 -11.78 -18.43
N TRP A 86 -15.83 -12.08 -17.88
CA TRP A 86 -14.84 -11.11 -17.43
C TRP A 86 -13.50 -11.36 -18.08
N GLU A 87 -12.86 -10.28 -18.53
CA GLU A 87 -11.50 -10.27 -19.03
C GLU A 87 -10.63 -9.36 -18.13
N ASP A 88 -9.67 -9.96 -17.45
CA ASP A 88 -8.64 -9.23 -16.71
C ASP A 88 -7.76 -8.43 -17.66
N ASN A 89 -7.38 -7.23 -17.26
CA ASN A 89 -6.44 -6.42 -18.02
C ASN A 89 -5.02 -6.59 -17.47
N GLU A 90 -4.14 -7.23 -18.24
CA GLU A 90 -2.73 -7.43 -17.87
C GLU A 90 -1.94 -6.11 -17.78
N GLU A 91 -2.41 -5.04 -18.44
CA GLU A 91 -1.77 -3.71 -18.39
C GLU A 91 -2.17 -2.91 -17.15
N TYR A 92 -3.15 -3.38 -16.38
CA TYR A 92 -3.67 -2.68 -15.21
C TYR A 92 -2.56 -2.41 -14.19
N ARG A 93 -2.47 -1.15 -13.77
CA ARG A 93 -1.67 -0.71 -12.63
C ARG A 93 -2.63 -0.45 -11.49
N PRO A 94 -2.70 -1.34 -10.48
CA PRO A 94 -3.58 -1.12 -9.33
C PRO A 94 -3.31 0.23 -8.68
N SER A 95 -4.32 0.86 -8.09
CA SER A 95 -4.15 1.99 -7.16
C SER A 95 -3.73 1.51 -5.76
N PRO A 96 -3.46 2.42 -4.80
CA PRO A 96 -3.21 2.03 -3.42
C PRO A 96 -4.36 1.21 -2.82
N GLU A 97 -5.61 1.65 -3.03
CA GLU A 97 -6.80 0.98 -2.53
C GLU A 97 -6.97 -0.40 -3.17
N ALA A 98 -6.78 -0.52 -4.49
CA ALA A 98 -6.84 -1.80 -5.19
C ALA A 98 -5.73 -2.79 -4.76
N ARG A 99 -4.62 -2.31 -4.18
CA ARG A 99 -3.61 -3.16 -3.51
C ARG A 99 -3.97 -3.54 -2.08
N GLY A 100 -5.10 -3.07 -1.55
CA GLY A 100 -5.49 -3.25 -0.16
C GLY A 100 -4.64 -2.43 0.82
N TRP A 101 -3.99 -1.36 0.36
CA TRP A 101 -3.24 -0.48 1.26
C TRP A 101 -4.20 0.30 2.16
N PRO A 102 -3.81 0.57 3.42
CA PRO A 102 -4.63 1.36 4.33
C PRO A 102 -4.78 2.78 3.80
N THR A 103 -5.91 3.42 4.13
CA THR A 103 -6.11 4.85 3.89
C THR A 103 -4.93 5.65 4.42
N PRO A 104 -4.39 6.61 3.65
CA PRO A 104 -3.24 7.37 4.08
C PRO A 104 -3.48 8.14 5.38
N ASN A 105 -2.48 8.18 6.25
CA ASN A 105 -2.58 8.84 7.56
C ASN A 105 -2.37 10.36 7.48
N ASP A 106 -1.64 10.82 6.46
CA ASP A 106 -1.26 12.22 6.29
C ASP A 106 -0.97 12.54 4.80
N PRO A 107 -0.82 13.82 4.42
CA PRO A 107 -0.59 14.20 3.03
C PRO A 107 0.69 13.64 2.40
N VAL A 108 1.75 13.43 3.20
CA VAL A 108 3.01 12.86 2.69
C VAL A 108 2.82 11.38 2.39
N ASP A 109 2.18 10.64 3.30
CA ASP A 109 1.82 9.24 3.08
C ASP A 109 0.91 9.08 1.86
N SER A 110 -0.09 9.96 1.69
CA SER A 110 -0.95 9.99 0.50
C SER A 110 -0.15 10.20 -0.79
N ALA A 111 0.73 11.20 -0.80
CA ALA A 111 1.59 11.47 -1.95
C ALA A 111 2.53 10.31 -2.27
N ILE A 112 3.12 9.65 -1.26
CA ILE A 112 3.98 8.48 -1.45
C ILE A 112 3.17 7.34 -2.08
N GLN A 113 2.01 7.02 -1.52
CA GLN A 113 1.17 5.93 -2.03
C GLN A 113 0.76 6.17 -3.49
N LEU A 114 0.32 7.38 -3.84
CA LEU A 114 -0.04 7.73 -5.22
C LEU A 114 1.18 7.70 -6.14
N ALA A 115 2.32 8.23 -5.71
CA ALA A 115 3.53 8.27 -6.53
C ALA A 115 4.08 6.89 -6.87
N VAL A 116 4.14 5.97 -5.89
CA VAL A 116 4.65 4.61 -6.12
C VAL A 116 3.73 3.79 -7.02
N THR A 117 2.43 4.08 -6.97
CA THR A 117 1.44 3.37 -7.79
C THR A 117 1.24 3.99 -9.17
N GLY A 118 1.87 5.15 -9.44
CA GLY A 118 1.79 5.86 -10.72
C GLY A 118 0.56 6.76 -10.87
N TYR A 119 -0.23 6.93 -9.81
CA TYR A 119 -1.43 7.75 -9.78
C TYR A 119 -1.16 9.19 -9.33
N GLY A 120 0.06 9.51 -8.90
CA GLY A 120 0.48 10.86 -8.55
C GLY A 120 1.92 11.13 -8.97
N PRO A 121 2.31 12.39 -9.18
CA PRO A 121 3.68 12.72 -9.51
C PRO A 121 4.55 12.67 -8.24
N THR A 122 5.79 12.19 -8.38
CA THR A 122 6.78 12.20 -7.28
C THR A 122 7.07 13.61 -6.75
N GLY A 123 6.88 14.64 -7.59
CA GLY A 123 6.97 16.03 -7.15
C GLY A 123 6.01 16.36 -5.99
N ASP A 124 4.86 15.71 -5.90
CA ASP A 124 3.92 15.91 -4.79
C ASP A 124 4.49 15.40 -3.47
N VAL A 125 5.28 14.33 -3.50
CA VAL A 125 6.01 13.81 -2.33
C VAL A 125 7.02 14.85 -1.85
N LEU A 126 7.82 15.42 -2.76
CA LEU A 126 8.79 16.47 -2.41
C LEU A 126 8.09 17.69 -1.79
N ARG A 127 7.02 18.18 -2.44
CA ARG A 127 6.29 19.36 -1.95
C ARG A 127 5.68 19.15 -0.58
N THR A 128 4.99 18.03 -0.39
CA THR A 128 4.33 17.70 0.89
C THR A 128 5.35 17.44 1.99
N LEU A 129 6.44 16.73 1.69
CA LEU A 129 7.51 16.44 2.65
C LEU A 129 8.26 17.71 3.08
N ALA A 130 8.61 18.60 2.14
CA ALA A 130 9.30 19.85 2.45
C ALA A 130 8.53 20.72 3.46
N ALA A 131 7.20 20.70 3.39
CA ALA A 131 6.31 21.43 4.30
C ALA A 131 6.01 20.67 5.62
N ALA A 132 6.43 19.41 5.74
CA ALA A 132 6.04 18.54 6.84
C ALA A 132 6.90 18.72 8.10
N LYS A 133 6.35 18.22 9.22
CA LYS A 133 7.13 17.87 10.41
C LYS A 133 7.19 16.36 10.50
N VAL A 134 8.37 15.82 10.75
CA VAL A 134 8.61 14.38 10.84
C VAL A 134 9.16 14.01 12.21
N ALA A 135 8.77 12.84 12.69
CA ALA A 135 9.41 12.22 13.82
C ALA A 135 10.74 11.60 13.37
N VAL A 136 11.82 11.93 14.08
CA VAL A 136 13.16 11.38 13.86
C VAL A 136 13.59 10.68 15.12
N LEU A 137 14.11 9.45 14.99
CA LEU A 137 14.65 8.70 16.12
C LEU A 137 15.94 9.37 16.63
N THR A 138 16.11 9.37 17.94
CA THR A 138 17.26 10.03 18.60
C THR A 138 18.38 9.04 18.86
N ALA A 139 19.57 9.33 18.33
CA ALA A 139 20.79 8.59 18.64
C ALA A 139 21.32 8.91 20.06
N PRO A 140 22.21 8.07 20.65
CA PRO A 140 22.73 8.29 22.00
C PRO A 140 23.47 9.62 22.21
N ASP A 141 24.00 10.22 21.15
CA ASP A 141 24.63 11.54 21.15
C ASP A 141 23.63 12.72 21.05
N GLY A 142 22.34 12.40 20.94
CA GLY A 142 21.25 13.37 20.77
C GLY A 142 20.95 13.73 19.31
N GLY A 143 21.74 13.24 18.36
CA GLY A 143 21.54 13.47 16.93
C GLY A 143 20.41 12.65 16.32
N ALA A 144 20.19 12.82 15.00
CA ALA A 144 19.33 11.94 14.24
C ALA A 144 19.95 10.54 14.13
N LEU A 145 19.15 9.49 14.33
CA LEU A 145 19.61 8.12 14.14
C LEU A 145 19.81 7.83 12.65
N ALA A 146 21.05 7.55 12.30
CA ALA A 146 21.47 7.09 10.98
C ALA A 146 21.55 5.55 10.94
N VAL A 147 21.11 4.95 9.83
CA VAL A 147 21.21 3.51 9.56
C VAL A 147 21.58 3.27 8.09
N LEU A 148 21.82 2.01 7.72
CA LEU A 148 21.95 1.62 6.32
C LEU A 148 20.61 1.14 5.77
N SER A 149 20.31 1.47 4.51
CA SER A 149 19.21 0.87 3.76
C SER A 149 19.51 -0.59 3.40
N ALA A 150 18.54 -1.28 2.82
CA ALA A 150 18.76 -2.64 2.29
C ALA A 150 19.77 -2.68 1.12
N GLU A 151 20.07 -1.53 0.51
CA GLU A 151 21.06 -1.36 -0.56
C GLU A 151 22.38 -0.76 -0.05
N ASP A 152 22.64 -0.82 1.26
CA ASP A 152 23.84 -0.28 1.92
C ASP A 152 24.01 1.26 1.77
N GLU A 153 22.93 1.99 1.52
CA GLU A 153 22.93 3.46 1.45
C GLU A 153 22.72 4.07 2.85
N PRO A 154 23.54 5.05 3.27
CA PRO A 154 23.33 5.75 4.54
C PRO A 154 22.05 6.59 4.51
N VAL A 155 21.12 6.28 5.41
CA VAL A 155 19.81 6.95 5.50
C VAL A 155 19.47 7.37 6.92
N VAL A 156 18.64 8.40 7.04
CA VAL A 156 17.95 8.77 8.29
C VAL A 156 16.47 8.38 8.15
N PRO A 157 15.97 7.40 8.93
CA PRO A 157 14.57 7.07 8.97
C PRO A 157 13.74 8.22 9.55
N VAL A 158 12.70 8.61 8.82
CA VAL A 158 11.76 9.66 9.24
C VAL A 158 10.33 9.18 9.12
N PHE A 159 9.48 9.62 10.04
CA PHE A 159 8.10 9.14 10.14
C PHE A 159 7.13 10.32 10.18
N THR A 160 6.12 10.29 9.32
CA THR A 160 5.15 11.38 9.18
C THR A 160 3.95 11.20 10.13
N SER A 161 3.75 9.98 10.65
CA SER A 161 2.68 9.63 11.57
C SER A 161 3.20 8.87 12.81
N PRO A 162 2.60 9.07 13.99
CA PRO A 162 2.87 8.26 15.17
C PRO A 162 2.65 6.77 15.00
N LEU A 163 1.75 6.37 14.09
CA LEU A 163 1.51 4.98 13.76
C LEU A 163 2.80 4.32 13.26
N TYR A 164 3.51 4.97 12.34
CA TYR A 164 4.68 4.40 11.70
C TYR A 164 5.87 4.27 12.64
N TYR A 165 6.26 5.32 13.38
CA TYR A 165 7.44 5.19 14.24
C TYR A 165 7.21 4.27 15.44
N ARG A 166 5.97 4.17 15.95
CA ARG A 166 5.63 3.23 17.04
C ARG A 166 5.65 1.78 16.59
N ALA A 167 5.42 1.50 15.30
CA ALA A 167 5.53 0.16 14.74
C ALA A 167 6.99 -0.35 14.77
N VAL A 168 7.97 0.55 14.72
CA VAL A 168 9.40 0.19 14.85
C VAL A 168 9.79 -0.11 16.31
N GLY A 169 9.10 0.52 17.27
CA GLY A 169 9.28 0.27 18.70
C GLY A 169 9.05 1.53 19.54
N ASN A 170 9.18 1.40 20.86
CA ASN A 170 9.03 2.52 21.79
C ASN A 170 10.35 3.30 21.98
N PHE A 171 10.94 3.75 20.87
CA PHE A 171 12.18 4.51 20.86
C PHE A 171 11.95 6.00 21.14
N ALA A 172 12.97 6.68 21.64
CA ALA A 172 12.94 8.13 21.75
C ALA A 172 12.90 8.74 20.35
N ALA A 173 11.91 9.60 20.12
CA ALA A 173 11.72 10.33 18.87
C ALA A 173 11.39 11.78 19.18
N ARG A 174 11.81 12.68 18.29
CA ARG A 174 11.49 14.11 18.34
C ARG A 174 10.83 14.53 17.04
N LEU A 175 9.89 15.46 17.13
CA LEU A 175 9.21 16.03 15.98
C LEU A 175 9.99 17.26 15.48
N VAL A 176 10.35 17.27 14.21
CA VAL A 176 11.26 18.25 13.60
C VAL A 176 10.68 18.71 12.27
N PRO A 177 10.68 20.02 11.95
CA PRO A 177 10.44 20.46 10.58
C PRO A 177 11.47 19.85 9.63
N VAL A 178 11.02 19.37 8.47
CA VAL A 178 11.94 18.75 7.48
C VAL A 178 13.03 19.72 7.04
N ALA A 179 12.68 21.00 6.85
CA ALA A 179 13.67 22.04 6.54
C ALA A 179 14.79 22.14 7.59
N GLU A 180 14.47 22.10 8.88
CA GLU A 180 15.46 22.15 9.96
C GLU A 180 16.31 20.88 10.02
N LEU A 181 15.69 19.72 9.80
CA LEU A 181 16.39 18.43 9.77
C LEU A 181 17.46 18.41 8.68
N VAL A 182 17.08 18.79 7.47
CA VAL A 182 17.94 18.79 6.28
C VAL A 182 19.09 19.79 6.43
N GLU A 183 18.81 21.00 6.93
CA GLU A 183 19.83 22.05 7.04
C GLU A 183 20.86 21.83 8.15
N GLN A 184 20.45 21.23 9.27
CA GLN A 184 21.24 21.29 10.51
C GLN A 184 21.71 19.94 11.03
N GLN A 185 21.05 18.84 10.63
CA GLN A 185 21.18 17.57 11.36
C GLN A 185 21.36 16.36 10.47
N LEU A 186 21.23 16.54 9.16
CA LEU A 186 21.52 15.49 8.19
C LEU A 186 23.02 15.53 7.85
N PRO A 187 23.75 14.41 8.04
CA PRO A 187 25.13 14.35 7.59
C PRO A 187 25.23 14.40 6.06
N ASP A 188 26.32 14.94 5.54
CA ASP A 188 26.58 15.00 4.09
C ASP A 188 26.50 13.60 3.46
N GLY A 189 25.78 13.51 2.33
CA GLY A 189 25.62 12.25 1.59
C GLY A 189 24.60 11.27 2.16
N TYR A 190 23.84 11.66 3.18
CA TYR A 190 22.72 10.87 3.70
C TYR A 190 21.41 11.26 3.01
N ALA A 191 20.56 10.26 2.76
CA ALA A 191 19.20 10.44 2.28
C ALA A 191 18.18 10.32 3.43
N LEU A 192 16.94 10.78 3.22
CA LEU A 192 15.83 10.50 4.14
C LEU A 192 15.10 9.24 3.72
N TYR A 193 14.87 8.30 4.63
CA TYR A 193 13.97 7.17 4.39
C TYR A 193 12.63 7.42 5.07
N VAL A 194 11.64 7.84 4.28
CA VAL A 194 10.31 8.25 4.75
C VAL A 194 9.39 7.03 4.91
N ASN A 195 8.76 6.93 6.08
CA ASN A 195 7.79 5.90 6.46
C ASN A 195 8.24 4.45 6.17
N PRO A 196 9.43 4.02 6.62
CA PRO A 196 9.97 2.69 6.31
C PRO A 196 9.14 1.52 6.89
N SER A 197 8.25 1.80 7.84
CA SER A 197 7.35 0.81 8.45
C SER A 197 5.90 0.88 7.92
N GLY A 198 5.63 1.75 6.95
CA GLY A 198 4.35 1.83 6.27
C GLY A 198 4.15 0.71 5.23
N PRO A 199 2.98 0.67 4.56
CA PRO A 199 2.76 -0.23 3.42
C PRO A 199 3.75 0.02 2.28
N VAL A 200 4.24 1.26 2.18
CA VAL A 200 5.29 1.68 1.26
C VAL A 200 6.12 2.78 1.92
N GLY A 201 7.43 2.74 1.69
CA GLY A 201 8.36 3.79 2.10
C GLY A 201 9.11 4.35 0.89
N MET A 202 9.69 5.54 1.05
CA MET A 202 10.44 6.21 -0.01
C MET A 202 11.73 6.79 0.51
N VAL A 203 12.85 6.49 -0.15
CA VAL A 203 14.13 7.15 0.04
C VAL A 203 14.16 8.40 -0.84
N MET A 204 14.37 9.54 -0.20
CA MET A 204 14.36 10.85 -0.80
C MET A 204 15.78 11.41 -0.85
N ASP A 205 16.18 11.83 -2.04
CA ASP A 205 17.42 12.56 -2.22
C ASP A 205 17.33 13.93 -1.54
N THR A 206 18.37 14.28 -0.80
CA THR A 206 18.41 15.49 0.01
C THR A 206 18.59 16.74 -0.85
N GLU A 207 19.32 16.67 -1.97
CA GLU A 207 19.55 17.84 -2.84
C GLU A 207 18.23 18.33 -3.45
N ALA A 208 17.42 17.40 -3.97
CA ALA A 208 16.09 17.71 -4.51
C ALA A 208 15.17 18.33 -3.43
N LEU A 209 15.25 17.81 -2.20
CA LEU A 209 14.47 18.32 -1.08
C LEU A 209 14.91 19.73 -0.64
N VAL A 210 16.21 20.00 -0.60
CA VAL A 210 16.76 21.35 -0.33
C VAL A 210 16.28 22.35 -1.38
N GLU A 211 16.29 21.97 -2.65
CA GLU A 211 15.81 22.84 -3.72
C GLU A 211 14.33 23.20 -3.54
N GLU A 212 13.51 22.20 -3.24
CA GLU A 212 12.07 22.36 -3.00
C GLU A 212 11.79 23.24 -1.77
N ILE A 213 12.47 23.00 -0.64
CA ILE A 213 12.37 23.85 0.56
C ILE A 213 12.71 25.31 0.20
N GLY A 214 13.77 25.53 -0.57
CA GLY A 214 14.16 26.85 -1.03
C GLY A 214 13.11 27.50 -1.93
N ALA A 215 12.49 26.74 -2.83
CA ALA A 215 11.41 27.23 -3.70
C ALA A 215 10.18 27.67 -2.89
N GLN A 216 9.76 26.85 -1.92
CA GLN A 216 8.65 27.17 -1.02
C GLN A 216 8.93 28.41 -0.17
N ALA A 217 10.14 28.55 0.36
CA ALA A 217 10.55 29.73 1.13
C ALA A 217 10.49 31.03 0.30
N ARG A 218 10.69 30.94 -1.03
CA ARG A 218 10.56 32.07 -1.97
C ARG A 218 9.12 32.29 -2.46
N GLY A 219 8.17 31.43 -2.10
CA GLY A 219 6.79 31.47 -2.60
C GLY A 219 6.66 31.11 -4.08
N GLU A 220 7.61 30.34 -4.62
CA GLU A 220 7.56 29.86 -6.00
C GLU A 220 6.60 28.68 -6.08
N GLU A 221 5.44 28.89 -6.70
CA GLU A 221 4.53 27.79 -7.03
C GLU A 221 5.13 27.04 -8.22
N ARG A 222 5.78 25.90 -7.95
CA ARG A 222 6.35 25.06 -9.00
C ARG A 222 5.23 24.18 -9.56
N PRO A 223 4.98 24.19 -10.89
CA PRO A 223 4.02 23.28 -11.47
C PRO A 223 4.41 21.84 -11.11
N ALA A 224 3.42 20.98 -10.89
CA ALA A 224 3.63 19.57 -10.62
C ALA A 224 4.51 19.01 -11.75
N ALA A 225 5.79 18.75 -11.45
CA ALA A 225 6.73 18.31 -12.47
C ALA A 225 6.26 16.96 -13.00
N SER A 226 6.03 16.88 -14.31
CA SER A 226 5.88 15.61 -15.01
C SER A 226 7.24 14.91 -15.01
N GLY A 227 7.42 14.03 -14.02
CA GLY A 227 8.55 13.12 -13.90
C GLY A 227 9.64 13.63 -12.97
N PRO A 228 9.99 12.89 -11.89
CA PRO A 228 11.32 13.04 -11.33
C PRO A 228 12.33 12.54 -12.37
N GLY A 229 13.47 13.22 -12.50
CA GLY A 229 14.65 12.47 -12.95
C GLY A 229 14.86 11.32 -11.96
N GLU A 230 15.18 10.13 -12.46
CA GLU A 230 15.36 8.85 -11.74
C GLU A 230 16.30 8.91 -10.51
N ARG A 231 16.92 10.06 -10.23
CA ARG A 231 17.76 10.36 -9.08
C ARG A 231 17.05 10.97 -7.87
N ALA A 232 15.85 11.55 -8.01
CA ALA A 232 15.26 12.35 -6.93
C ALA A 232 14.56 11.52 -5.82
N ALA A 233 14.07 10.33 -6.14
CA ALA A 233 13.41 9.46 -5.18
C ALA A 233 13.48 7.99 -5.61
N ARG A 234 13.64 7.09 -4.64
CA ARG A 234 13.54 5.64 -4.82
C ARG A 234 12.53 5.08 -3.84
N SER A 235 11.58 4.29 -4.33
CA SER A 235 10.55 3.67 -3.49
C SER A 235 10.92 2.25 -3.09
N TYR A 236 10.59 1.88 -1.85
CA TYR A 236 10.67 0.52 -1.36
C TYR A 236 9.27 0.09 -0.91
N THR A 237 8.71 -0.88 -1.60
CA THR A 237 7.46 -1.53 -1.15
C THR A 237 7.83 -2.59 -0.13
N VAL A 238 7.34 -2.43 1.09
CA VAL A 238 7.38 -3.51 2.08
C VAL A 238 6.17 -4.39 1.78
N ALA A 239 6.39 -5.64 1.41
CA ALA A 239 5.30 -6.62 1.41
C ALA A 239 4.87 -6.82 2.87
N VAL A 240 3.87 -6.05 3.33
CA VAL A 240 3.21 -6.34 4.58
C VAL A 240 2.32 -7.56 4.28
N PRO A 241 2.56 -8.74 4.88
CA PRO A 241 1.59 -9.81 4.77
C PRO A 241 0.28 -9.26 5.34
N VAL A 242 -0.76 -9.18 4.51
CA VAL A 242 -2.12 -8.96 4.97
C VAL A 242 -2.37 -10.08 5.96
N GLY A 243 -2.52 -9.73 7.23
CA GLY A 243 -2.68 -10.72 8.29
C GLY A 243 -3.89 -11.58 7.97
N GLU A 244 -3.65 -12.85 7.63
CA GLU A 244 -4.61 -13.90 7.92
C GLU A 244 -4.91 -13.76 9.41
N ALA A 245 -6.21 -13.63 9.75
CA ALA A 245 -6.65 -13.41 11.12
C ALA A 245 -5.89 -14.35 12.06
N ALA A 246 -5.16 -13.77 13.02
CA ALA A 246 -4.47 -14.56 14.02
C ALA A 246 -5.48 -15.52 14.66
N PRO A 247 -5.21 -16.83 14.72
CA PRO A 247 -6.11 -17.75 15.40
C PRO A 247 -6.26 -17.29 16.85
N ASP A 248 -7.51 -17.23 17.28
CA ASP A 248 -8.00 -16.79 18.58
C ASP A 248 -7.05 -17.17 19.72
N ALA A 249 -6.36 -16.18 20.29
CA ALA A 249 -5.49 -16.31 21.45
C ALA A 249 -6.33 -16.44 22.73
N THR A 250 -7.23 -17.44 22.77
CA THR A 250 -8.01 -17.77 23.97
C THR A 250 -7.70 -19.18 24.50
N GLU A 251 -6.86 -19.98 23.85
CA GLU A 251 -6.58 -21.36 24.29
C GLU A 251 -5.11 -21.65 24.63
N HIS A 252 -4.46 -20.80 25.44
CA HIS A 252 -3.27 -21.22 26.20
C HIS A 252 -3.10 -20.51 27.56
N ALA A 253 -4.21 -20.16 28.21
CA ALA A 253 -4.21 -19.92 29.65
C ALA A 253 -4.24 -21.26 30.40
N GLY A 254 -3.11 -21.99 30.40
CA GLY A 254 -3.13 -23.32 31.03
C GLY A 254 -1.86 -24.16 31.00
N ALA A 255 -0.66 -23.58 30.95
CA ALA A 255 0.56 -24.29 31.36
C ALA A 255 1.77 -23.34 31.31
N LEU A 256 2.12 -22.75 32.45
CA LEU A 256 3.50 -22.38 32.84
C LEU A 256 3.44 -21.82 34.26
N VAL A 257 3.09 -22.69 35.20
CA VAL A 257 3.38 -22.50 36.63
C VAL A 257 4.25 -23.67 37.04
N ASP A 258 5.54 -23.62 36.71
CA ASP A 258 6.59 -24.10 37.60
C ASP A 258 7.98 -23.74 37.06
N THR A 259 8.95 -23.62 37.96
CA THR A 259 10.40 -23.40 37.75
C THR A 259 10.92 -21.95 37.72
N LEU A 260 10.87 -21.30 38.89
CA LEU A 260 11.91 -20.35 39.32
C LEU A 260 12.77 -21.04 40.40
N PRO A 261 14.10 -21.14 40.26
CA PRO A 261 14.96 -21.59 41.36
C PRO A 261 15.13 -20.47 42.41
N PRO A 262 15.30 -20.82 43.70
CA PRO A 262 15.25 -19.86 44.79
C PRO A 262 16.49 -18.96 44.86
N THR A 263 16.24 -17.66 45.02
CA THR A 263 17.24 -16.63 45.32
C THR A 263 17.83 -16.88 46.71
N GLY A 264 19.14 -17.14 46.77
CA GLY A 264 19.88 -17.23 48.02
C GLY A 264 20.02 -15.88 48.71
N ASP A 265 19.62 -15.85 49.97
CA ASP A 265 19.79 -14.78 50.95
C ASP A 265 21.29 -14.51 51.20
N ARG A 266 21.70 -13.25 51.07
CA ARG A 266 22.93 -12.73 51.69
C ARG A 266 22.60 -11.44 52.41
N SER A 267 22.21 -11.63 53.66
CA SER A 267 22.17 -10.63 54.71
C SER A 267 23.54 -9.97 54.93
N LEU A 268 23.47 -8.67 55.23
CA LEU A 268 24.54 -7.78 55.69
C LEU A 268 25.06 -8.19 57.07
N GLU A 269 26.38 -8.15 57.23
CA GLU A 269 27.10 -7.54 58.37
C GLU A 269 28.33 -6.79 57.84
#